data_AF-A0A7R7XTY3-F1
#
_entry.id   AF-A0A7R7XTY3-F1
#
_cell.length_a   1.000
_cell.length_b   1.000
_cell.length_c   1.000
_cell.angle_alpha   90.00
_cell.angle_beta   90.00
_cell.angle_gamma   90.00
#
_symmetry.space_group_name_H-M   'P 1'
#
loop_
_entity.id
_entity.type
_entity.pdbx_description
1 polymer ?
#
loop_
_entity_poly.entity_id
_entity_poly.type
_entity_poly.pdbx_seq_one_letter_code
_entity_poly.pdbx_strand_id
1 'polypeptide(L)'
;MKLNAGILVCSSLVMTVHAASIRMCYNADFVDCIDVAAPHGQCVYVNKAYNDHVFSAKVPIGHHCDSYDVACQPGSLLIQGIDRDGYKGLPEGHRVSGFKCYD
;
A
#
# COMPACT_ATOMS: atom_id res chain seq x y z
N MET A 1 -11.52 -39.86 -38.76
CA MET A 1 -10.81 -38.68 -38.22
C MET A 1 -10.54 -38.95 -36.75
N LYS A 2 -9.28 -38.90 -36.30
CA LYS A 2 -8.85 -39.20 -34.93
C LYS A 2 -8.51 -37.89 -34.22
N LEU A 3 -9.20 -37.60 -33.11
CA LEU A 3 -8.93 -36.48 -32.20
C LEU A 3 -7.78 -36.85 -31.28
N ASN A 4 -6.63 -36.20 -31.42
CA ASN A 4 -5.58 -36.23 -30.41
C ASN A 4 -5.78 -35.04 -29.48
N ALA A 5 -6.23 -35.30 -28.25
CA ALA A 5 -6.33 -34.32 -27.19
C ALA A 5 -4.93 -34.05 -26.61
N GLY A 6 -4.37 -32.87 -26.89
CA GLY A 6 -3.21 -32.35 -26.19
C GLY A 6 -3.67 -31.72 -24.87
N ILE A 7 -3.37 -32.35 -23.75
CA ILE A 7 -3.59 -31.79 -22.41
C ILE A 7 -2.48 -30.76 -22.18
N LEU A 8 -2.80 -29.46 -22.32
CA LEU A 8 -1.98 -28.39 -21.78
C LEU A 8 -2.13 -28.38 -20.27
N VAL A 9 -1.16 -28.95 -19.56
CA VAL A 9 -1.00 -28.73 -18.12
C VAL A 9 -0.43 -27.32 -17.95
N CYS A 10 -1.30 -26.32 -17.80
CA CYS A 10 -0.91 -25.03 -17.26
C CYS A 10 -0.57 -25.24 -15.77
N SER A 11 0.70 -25.46 -15.48
CA SER A 11 1.26 -25.31 -14.14
C SER A 11 1.12 -23.85 -13.74
N SER A 12 -0.05 -23.48 -13.21
CA SER A 12 -0.24 -22.22 -12.51
C SER A 12 0.59 -22.29 -11.23
N LEU A 13 1.82 -21.79 -11.33
CA LEU A 13 2.64 -21.44 -10.19
C LEU A 13 1.85 -20.36 -9.43
N VAL A 14 1.11 -20.77 -8.41
CA VAL A 14 0.47 -19.84 -7.48
C VAL A 14 1.61 -19.24 -6.67
N MET A 15 2.24 -18.19 -7.21
CA MET A 15 3.04 -17.29 -6.40
C MET A 15 2.07 -16.73 -5.37
N THR A 16 2.19 -17.19 -4.13
CA THR A 16 1.64 -16.49 -2.97
C THR A 16 2.35 -15.15 -2.92
N VAL A 17 1.83 -14.18 -3.66
CA VAL A 17 2.25 -12.79 -3.59
C VAL A 17 1.85 -12.36 -2.19
N HIS A 18 2.80 -12.37 -1.24
CA HIS A 18 2.72 -11.52 -0.06
C HIS A 18 2.84 -10.10 -0.59
N ALA A 19 1.78 -9.61 -1.24
CA ALA A 19 1.76 -8.26 -1.73
C ALA A 19 1.75 -7.39 -0.48
N ALA A 20 2.82 -6.60 -0.29
CA ALA A 20 2.81 -5.54 0.70
C ALA A 20 1.51 -4.75 0.54
N SER A 21 0.86 -4.44 1.65
CA SER A 21 -0.38 -3.66 1.68
C SER A 21 -0.21 -2.56 2.69
N ILE A 22 -0.82 -1.42 2.45
CA ILE A 22 -0.88 -0.36 3.45
C ILE A 22 -2.31 -0.19 3.93
N ARG A 23 -2.47 -0.21 5.25
CA ARG A 23 -3.74 0.09 5.91
C ARG A 23 -3.80 1.58 6.15
N MET A 24 -4.72 2.28 5.50
CA MET A 24 -4.94 3.72 5.64
C MET A 24 -6.26 3.98 6.38
N CYS A 25 -6.26 4.88 7.35
CA CYS A 25 -7.45 5.23 8.13
C CYS A 25 -7.71 6.72 8.02
N TYR A 26 -8.94 7.10 7.67
CA TYR A 26 -9.29 8.47 7.28
C TYR A 26 -10.16 9.23 8.29
N ASN A 27 -10.73 8.54 9.28
CA ASN A 27 -11.66 9.14 10.24
C ASN A 27 -11.05 9.30 11.63
N ALA A 28 -10.31 8.28 12.09
CA ALA A 28 -9.64 8.26 13.38
C ALA A 28 -8.49 7.23 13.38
N ASP A 29 -7.66 7.27 14.42
CA ASP A 29 -6.52 6.37 14.59
C ASP A 29 -6.95 4.90 14.56
N PHE A 30 -6.56 4.20 13.50
CA PHE A 30 -6.82 2.78 13.29
C PHE A 30 -8.30 2.37 13.30
N VAL A 31 -9.20 3.30 12.95
CA VAL A 31 -10.66 3.07 12.81
C VAL A 31 -11.10 3.36 11.38
N ASP A 32 -12.05 2.58 10.86
CA ASP A 32 -12.61 2.70 9.50
C ASP A 32 -11.54 2.74 8.41
N CYS A 33 -10.58 1.83 8.51
CA CYS A 33 -9.45 1.77 7.61
C CYS A 33 -9.77 0.96 6.34
N ILE A 34 -9.05 1.27 5.27
CA ILE A 34 -8.99 0.44 4.07
C ILE A 34 -7.59 -0.16 3.92
N ASP A 35 -7.54 -1.40 3.48
CA ASP A 35 -6.30 -2.03 3.05
C ASP A 35 -6.15 -1.83 1.54
N VAL A 36 -5.02 -1.25 1.13
CA VAL A 36 -4.71 -1.02 -0.28
C VAL A 36 -3.47 -1.82 -0.65
N ALA A 37 -3.55 -2.56 -1.75
CA ALA A 37 -2.41 -3.28 -2.30
C ALA A 37 -1.30 -2.28 -2.65
N ALA A 38 -0.09 -2.57 -2.19
CA ALA A 38 1.07 -1.70 -2.31
C ALA A 38 2.27 -2.49 -2.84
N PRO A 39 2.31 -2.77 -4.15
CA PRO A 39 3.43 -3.51 -4.73
C PRO A 39 4.76 -2.82 -4.44
N HIS A 40 5.80 -3.62 -4.21
CA HIS A 40 7.14 -3.13 -3.88
C HIS A 40 7.61 -2.02 -4.84
N GLY A 41 7.99 -0.88 -4.27
CA GLY A 41 8.51 0.27 -4.99
C GLY A 41 7.50 1.00 -5.88
N GLN A 42 6.21 0.63 -5.86
CA GLN A 42 5.17 1.36 -6.58
C GLN A 42 4.51 2.41 -5.68
N CYS A 43 4.08 3.50 -6.30
CA CYS A 43 3.32 4.52 -5.61
C CYS A 43 1.86 4.09 -5.49
N VAL A 44 1.36 4.08 -4.27
CA VAL A 44 -0.05 3.92 -3.93
C VAL A 44 -0.61 5.29 -3.62
N TYR A 45 -1.63 5.69 -4.38
CA TYR A 45 -2.27 6.99 -4.18
C TYR A 45 -3.34 6.91 -3.11
N VAL A 46 -3.39 7.93 -2.27
CA VAL A 46 -4.54 8.15 -1.41
C VAL A 46 -5.73 8.46 -2.31
N ASN A 47 -6.88 7.85 -2.01
CA ASN A 47 -8.09 8.10 -2.76
C ASN A 47 -8.42 9.59 -2.69
N LYS A 48 -8.69 10.22 -3.84
CA LYS A 48 -8.96 11.66 -3.97
C LYS A 48 -10.05 12.17 -3.01
N ALA A 49 -11.03 11.35 -2.68
CA ALA A 49 -12.08 11.69 -1.71
C ALA A 49 -11.57 11.86 -0.27
N TYR A 50 -10.38 11.33 0.02
CA TYR A 50 -9.71 11.33 1.31
C TYR A 50 -8.27 11.86 1.23
N ASN A 51 -7.92 12.49 0.11
CA ASN A 51 -6.65 13.18 -0.02
C ASN A 51 -6.60 14.26 1.07
N ASP A 52 -5.47 14.39 1.73
CA ASP A 52 -5.26 15.31 2.85
C ASP A 52 -5.97 14.92 4.17
N HIS A 53 -6.38 13.66 4.32
CA HIS A 53 -7.10 13.18 5.51
C HIS A 53 -6.61 11.83 6.08
N VAL A 54 -5.34 11.46 5.88
CA VAL A 54 -4.82 10.19 6.43
C VAL A 54 -4.40 10.36 7.90
N PHE A 55 -5.29 10.01 8.83
CA PHE A 55 -5.05 10.12 10.28
C PHE A 55 -3.98 9.17 10.79
N SER A 56 -4.01 7.93 10.30
CA SER A 56 -3.06 6.90 10.66
C SER A 56 -2.87 5.94 9.51
N ALA A 57 -1.65 5.43 9.35
CA ALA A 57 -1.37 4.33 8.45
C ALA A 57 -0.38 3.34 9.06
N LYS A 58 -0.52 2.07 8.69
CA LYS A 58 0.41 0.99 9.08
C LYS A 58 0.49 -0.10 8.03
N VAL A 59 1.50 -0.94 8.13
CA VAL A 59 1.74 -2.06 7.20
C VAL A 59 1.82 -3.41 7.91
N PRO A 60 1.75 -4.54 7.19
CA PRO A 60 2.02 -5.85 7.76
C PRO A 60 3.46 -6.00 8.27
N ILE A 61 3.71 -7.03 9.08
CA ILE A 61 5.05 -7.36 9.60
C ILE A 61 6.02 -7.62 8.47
N GLY A 62 7.23 -7.05 8.56
CA GLY A 62 8.30 -7.29 7.59
C GLY A 62 8.15 -6.48 6.30
N HIS A 63 7.39 -5.39 6.36
CA HIS A 63 7.28 -4.39 5.30
C HIS A 63 7.43 -3.00 5.91
N HIS A 64 7.74 -2.01 5.09
CA HIS A 64 7.77 -0.61 5.48
C HIS A 64 7.32 0.29 4.33
N CYS A 65 6.76 1.47 4.62
CA CYS A 65 6.42 2.45 3.60
C CYS A 65 6.90 3.84 3.98
N ASP A 66 7.12 4.66 2.95
CA ASP A 66 7.30 6.10 3.06
C ASP A 66 6.05 6.81 2.56
N SER A 67 5.67 7.93 3.17
CA SER A 67 4.57 8.79 2.74
C SER A 67 5.06 10.07 2.07
N TYR A 68 4.23 10.62 1.19
CA TYR A 68 4.59 11.77 0.35
C TYR A 68 3.44 12.78 0.25
N ASP A 69 3.82 14.05 0.14
CA ASP A 69 2.93 15.20 -0.04
C ASP A 69 2.34 15.25 -1.45
N VAL A 70 3.15 14.90 -2.47
CA VAL A 70 2.72 14.93 -3.88
C VAL A 70 3.08 13.61 -4.56
N ALA A 71 2.14 12.68 -4.63
CA ALA A 71 2.14 11.56 -5.59
C ALA A 71 3.48 10.78 -5.69
N CYS A 72 4.14 10.51 -4.56
CA CYS A 72 5.47 9.88 -4.45
C CYS A 72 6.59 10.59 -5.23
N GLN A 73 6.47 11.89 -5.47
CA GLN A 73 7.50 12.66 -6.17
C GLN A 73 8.77 12.80 -5.31
N PRO A 74 9.96 12.77 -5.93
CA PRO A 74 11.21 13.10 -5.25
C PRO A 74 11.12 14.47 -4.57
N GLY A 75 11.60 14.57 -3.33
CA GLY A 75 11.59 15.82 -2.55
C GLY A 75 10.27 16.15 -1.84
N SER A 76 9.23 15.34 -2.02
CA SER A 76 7.92 15.52 -1.36
C SER A 76 7.70 14.57 -0.17
N LEU A 77 8.76 13.94 0.32
CA LEU A 77 8.71 12.98 1.41
C LEU A 77 8.21 13.63 2.71
N LEU A 78 7.29 12.96 3.41
CA LEU A 78 6.70 13.43 4.67
C LEU A 78 7.11 12.57 5.86
N ILE A 79 6.77 11.27 5.82
CA ILE A 79 7.02 10.33 6.92
C ILE A 79 7.78 9.14 6.35
N GLN A 80 8.91 8.81 6.96
CA GLN A 80 9.72 7.65 6.56
C GLN A 80 9.51 6.46 7.48
N GLY A 81 9.65 5.26 6.92
CA GLY A 81 9.75 4.03 7.71
C GLY A 81 8.49 3.67 8.48
N ILE A 82 7.31 3.93 7.90
CA ILE A 82 6.02 3.49 8.45
C ILE A 82 6.01 1.97 8.45
N ASP A 83 6.01 1.37 9.62
CA ASP A 83 6.04 -0.08 9.82
C ASP A 83 4.71 -0.60 10.39
N ARG A 84 4.75 -1.73 11.09
CA ARG A 84 3.57 -2.32 11.72
C ARG A 84 2.93 -1.43 12.78
N ASP A 85 3.75 -0.73 13.54
CA ASP A 85 3.27 0.15 14.59
C ASP A 85 2.69 1.43 13.97
N GLY A 86 3.20 1.77 12.77
CA GLY A 86 2.64 2.78 11.90
C GLY A 86 2.81 4.19 12.45
N TYR A 87 2.02 5.12 11.92
CA TYR A 87 1.90 6.46 12.49
C TYR A 87 0.46 6.77 12.88
N LYS A 88 0.29 7.73 13.80
CA LYS A 88 -1.01 8.24 14.23
C LYS A 88 -0.91 9.70 14.64
N GLY A 89 -1.96 10.48 14.39
CA GLY A 89 -2.09 11.86 14.87
C GLY A 89 -0.95 12.80 14.47
N LEU A 90 -0.23 12.49 13.38
CA LEU A 90 0.85 13.36 12.90
C LEU A 90 0.28 14.58 12.19
N PRO A 91 0.81 15.79 12.44
CA PRO A 91 0.47 16.97 11.67
C PRO A 91 0.64 16.70 10.18
N GLU A 92 1.62 15.93 9.74
CA GLU A 92 1.88 15.69 8.33
C GLU A 92 0.91 14.68 7.69
N GLY A 93 0.12 13.94 8.50
CA GLY A 93 -0.84 12.95 8.01
C GLY A 93 -1.93 13.53 7.10
N HIS A 94 -2.32 14.79 7.35
CA HIS A 94 -3.26 15.52 6.51
C HIS A 94 -2.64 16.05 5.21
N ARG A 95 -1.38 15.77 4.92
CA ARG A 95 -0.73 16.14 3.65
C ARG A 95 -0.43 14.93 2.80
N VAL A 96 -0.65 13.73 3.33
CA VAL A 96 -0.28 12.51 2.62
C VAL A 96 -1.19 12.33 1.41
N SER A 97 -0.60 12.32 0.22
CA SER A 97 -1.26 12.01 -1.04
C SER A 97 -0.84 10.67 -1.63
N GLY A 98 0.24 10.08 -1.13
CA GLY A 98 0.66 8.76 -1.55
C GLY A 98 1.65 8.09 -0.63
N PHE A 99 1.80 6.78 -0.84
CA PHE A 99 2.70 5.91 -0.13
C PHE A 99 3.53 5.10 -1.11
N LYS A 100 4.79 4.86 -0.76
CA LYS A 100 5.66 3.94 -1.49
C LYS A 100 6.15 2.89 -0.52
N CYS A 101 5.84 1.64 -0.81
CA CYS A 101 6.04 0.52 0.10
C CYS A 101 7.14 -0.39 -0.38
N TYR A 102 7.81 -1.01 0.56
CA TYR A 102 8.94 -1.88 0.36
C TYR A 102 8.82 -3.07 1.32
N ASP A 103 9.50 -4.15 0.97
CA ASP A 103 9.67 -5.32 1.84
C ASP A 103 10.89 -5.07 2.73
#